data_AF-A0A0M8WIU3-F1
#
_entry.id   AF-A0A0M8WIU3-F1
#
_cell.length_a   1.000
_cell.length_b   1.000
_cell.length_c   1.000
_cell.angle_alpha   90.00
_cell.angle_beta   90.00
_cell.angle_gamma   90.00
#
_symmetry.space_group_name_H-M   'P 1'
#
loop_
_entity.id
_entity.type
_entity.pdbx_description
1 polymer ?
#
loop_
_entity_poly.entity_id
_entity_poly.type
_entity_poly.pdbx_seq_one_letter_code
_entity_poly.pdbx_strand_id
1 'polypeptide(L)'
;MTVLLREAIGDRLRHARTNQRRTLREVSRTARVSLGYLSEVERGRKEASSELLAAICEALDLPLSELLHHVASDIGAVQQTPDTVPDTVPNGRAERGKLEGGRVLPTTLSDDLSDLRLQPMLSHRLTSKIGEPPKAVVAA
;
A
#
# COMPACT_ATOMS: atom_id res chain seq x y z
N MET A 1 12.65 11.28 10.70
CA MET A 1 12.54 9.94 11.32
C MET A 1 11.85 9.03 10.33
N THR A 2 12.43 7.87 9.99
CA THR A 2 11.77 6.90 9.10
C THR A 2 10.76 6.10 9.91
N VAL A 3 9.47 6.25 9.61
CA VAL A 3 8.39 5.46 10.23
C VAL A 3 8.40 4.06 9.62
N LEU A 4 8.41 3.02 10.46
CA LEU A 4 8.31 1.65 9.98
C LEU A 4 6.85 1.29 9.73
N LEU A 5 6.60 0.53 8.68
CA LEU A 5 5.24 0.17 8.28
C LEU A 5 4.46 -0.52 9.41
N ARG A 6 5.08 -1.46 10.13
CA ARG A 6 4.45 -2.14 11.28
C ARG A 6 4.07 -1.20 12.43
N GLU A 7 4.79 -0.09 12.62
CA GLU A 7 4.48 0.89 13.66
C GLU A 7 3.23 1.67 13.27
N ALA A 8 3.20 2.19 12.03
CA ALA A 8 2.03 2.89 11.49
C ALA A 8 0.77 2.00 11.48
N ILE A 9 0.89 0.74 11.04
CA ILE A 9 -0.21 -0.23 11.09
C ILE A 9 -0.63 -0.49 12.54
N GLY A 10 0.32 -0.78 13.43
CA GLY A 10 0.06 -1.07 14.84
C GLY A 10 -0.69 0.06 15.54
N ASP A 11 -0.28 1.31 15.30
CA ASP A 11 -0.92 2.50 15.86
C ASP A 11 -2.36 2.67 15.36
N ARG A 12 -2.62 2.44 14.06
CA ARG A 12 -3.99 2.50 13.51
C ARG A 12 -4.90 1.41 14.05
N LEU A 13 -4.41 0.18 14.17
CA LEU A 13 -5.15 -0.93 14.78
C LEU A 13 -5.48 -0.62 16.25
N ARG A 14 -4.50 -0.13 17.00
CA ARG A 14 -4.68 0.28 18.40
C ARG A 14 -5.71 1.39 18.51
N HIS A 15 -5.63 2.42 17.65
CA HIS A 15 -6.56 3.54 17.65
C HIS A 15 -8.00 3.08 17.38
N ALA A 16 -8.21 2.25 16.35
CA ALA A 16 -9.51 1.67 16.04
C ALA A 16 -10.08 0.88 17.23
N ARG A 17 -9.27 -0.01 17.84
CA ARG A 17 -9.67 -0.78 19.01
C ARG A 17 -10.07 0.11 20.19
N THR A 18 -9.27 1.13 20.51
CA THR A 18 -9.53 2.02 21.64
C THR A 18 -10.75 2.91 21.41
N ASN A 19 -10.99 3.36 20.18
CA ASN A 19 -12.18 4.14 19.82
C ASN A 19 -13.46 3.33 19.99
N GLN A 20 -13.41 2.03 19.68
CA GLN A 20 -14.49 1.08 19.94
C GLN A 20 -14.62 0.70 21.43
N ARG A 21 -13.74 1.19 22.31
CA ARG A 21 -13.65 0.84 23.73
C ARG A 21 -13.47 -0.66 23.99
N ARG A 22 -12.85 -1.38 23.05
CA ARG A 22 -12.64 -2.83 23.15
C ARG A 22 -11.31 -3.17 23.78
N THR A 23 -11.29 -4.25 24.55
CA THR A 23 -10.06 -4.72 25.20
C THR A 23 -9.22 -5.56 24.23
N LEU A 24 -7.90 -5.64 24.47
CA LEU A 24 -7.01 -6.55 23.73
C LEU A 24 -7.53 -8.00 23.77
N ARG A 25 -8.12 -8.41 24.91
CA ARG A 25 -8.63 -9.78 25.11
C ARG A 25 -9.85 -10.07 24.25
N GLU A 26 -10.75 -9.11 24.06
CA GLU A 26 -11.93 -9.25 23.20
C GLU A 26 -11.54 -9.40 21.73
N VAL A 27 -10.66 -8.52 21.26
CA VAL A 27 -10.22 -8.52 19.86
C VAL A 27 -9.37 -9.76 19.57
N SER A 28 -8.42 -10.10 20.45
CA SER A 28 -7.54 -11.26 20.25
C SER A 28 -8.34 -12.57 20.19
N ARG A 29 -9.40 -12.69 21.00
CA ARG A 29 -10.30 -13.86 20.98
C ARG A 29 -11.03 -13.97 19.65
N THR A 30 -11.58 -12.86 19.15
CA THR A 30 -12.33 -12.80 17.89
C THR A 30 -11.41 -13.09 16.70
N ALA A 31 -10.23 -12.47 16.67
CA ALA A 31 -9.20 -12.66 15.64
C ALA A 31 -8.45 -14.00 15.75
N ARG A 32 -8.74 -14.83 16.76
CA ARG A 32 -8.07 -16.13 17.03
C ARG A 32 -6.54 -16.03 17.14
N VAL A 33 -6.06 -14.93 17.72
CA VAL A 33 -4.63 -14.71 18.03
C VAL A 33 -4.41 -14.62 19.53
N SER A 34 -3.16 -14.80 19.98
CA SER A 34 -2.85 -14.59 21.39
C SER A 34 -2.92 -13.10 21.76
N LEU A 35 -3.34 -12.80 22.98
CA LEU A 35 -3.37 -11.43 23.50
C LEU A 35 -1.99 -10.78 23.44
N GLY A 36 -0.94 -11.54 23.79
CA GLY A 36 0.44 -11.09 23.70
C GLY A 36 0.82 -10.73 22.26
N TYR A 37 0.48 -11.59 21.29
CA TYR A 37 0.77 -11.32 19.88
C TYR A 37 0.11 -10.03 19.38
N LEU A 38 -1.20 -9.85 19.62
CA LEU A 38 -1.90 -8.62 19.25
C LEU A 38 -1.25 -7.38 19.89
N SER A 39 -0.84 -7.50 21.15
CA SER A 39 -0.18 -6.40 21.85
C SER A 39 1.21 -6.08 21.28
N GLU A 40 1.97 -7.07 20.81
CA GLU A 40 3.23 -6.83 20.08
C GLU A 40 2.99 -6.14 18.74
N VAL A 41 1.93 -6.52 18.01
CA VAL A 41 1.55 -5.92 16.73
C VAL A 41 1.13 -4.46 16.92
N GLU A 42 0.24 -4.17 17.87
CA GLU A 42 -0.20 -2.79 18.16
C GLU A 42 0.93 -1.86 18.61
N ARG A 43 2.05 -2.42 19.07
CA ARG A 43 3.24 -1.67 19.49
C ARG A 43 4.33 -1.62 18.40
N GLY A 44 4.03 -2.09 17.19
CA GLY A 44 4.98 -2.13 16.08
C GLY A 44 6.20 -3.01 16.36
N ARG A 45 6.08 -4.04 17.20
CA ARG A 45 7.20 -4.97 17.49
C ARG A 45 7.17 -6.23 16.63
N LYS A 46 6.05 -6.51 15.97
CA LYS A 46 5.90 -7.64 15.04
C LYS A 46 5.29 -7.20 13.72
N GLU A 47 5.79 -7.79 12.65
CA GLU A 47 5.17 -7.79 11.34
C GLU A 47 4.04 -8.84 11.34
N ALA A 48 2.80 -8.43 11.13
CA ALA A 48 1.69 -9.36 10.97
C ALA A 48 1.71 -9.96 9.57
N SER A 49 1.44 -11.26 9.44
CA SER A 49 1.16 -11.83 8.12
C SER A 49 -0.12 -11.21 7.55
N SER A 50 -0.31 -11.29 6.24
CA SER A 50 -1.52 -10.74 5.60
C SER A 50 -2.79 -11.39 6.12
N GLU A 51 -2.76 -12.68 6.43
CA GLU A 51 -3.87 -13.44 7.01
C GLU A 51 -4.19 -12.97 8.43
N LEU A 52 -3.18 -12.75 9.26
CA LEU A 52 -3.37 -12.28 10.63
C LEU A 52 -3.85 -10.82 10.66
N LEU A 53 -3.33 -9.98 9.76
CA LEU A 53 -3.79 -8.61 9.61
C LEU A 53 -5.27 -8.58 9.21
N ALA A 54 -5.67 -9.40 8.23
CA ALA A 54 -7.06 -9.52 7.81
C ALA A 54 -7.97 -9.98 8.97
N ALA A 55 -7.57 -11.00 9.73
CA ALA A 55 -8.34 -11.49 10.88
C ALA A 55 -8.50 -10.43 11.99
N ILE A 56 -7.47 -9.61 12.23
CA ILE A 56 -7.55 -8.51 13.21
C ILE A 56 -8.48 -7.40 12.69
N CYS A 57 -8.39 -7.06 11.40
CA CYS A 57 -9.26 -6.06 10.77
C CYS A 57 -10.73 -6.50 10.80
N GLU A 58 -11.02 -7.75 10.44
CA GLU A 58 -12.36 -8.34 10.55
C GLU A 58 -12.86 -8.34 12.00
N ALA A 59 -12.01 -8.73 12.95
CA ALA A 59 -12.37 -8.68 14.36
C ALA A 59 -12.70 -7.27 14.86
N LEU A 60 -12.17 -6.22 14.22
CA LEU A 60 -12.40 -4.81 14.51
C LEU A 60 -13.50 -4.17 13.65
N ASP A 61 -14.18 -4.93 12.78
CA ASP A 61 -15.11 -4.38 11.79
C ASP A 61 -14.49 -3.23 10.97
N LEU A 62 -13.18 -3.31 10.70
CA LEU A 62 -12.40 -2.28 10.01
C LEU A 62 -12.02 -2.79 8.60
N PRO A 63 -12.45 -2.13 7.52
CA PRO A 63 -12.03 -2.49 6.18
C PRO A 63 -10.51 -2.35 6.00
N LEU A 64 -9.85 -3.38 5.45
CA LEU A 64 -8.39 -3.35 5.22
C LEU A 64 -7.97 -2.18 4.32
N SER A 65 -8.79 -1.82 3.33
CA SER A 65 -8.53 -0.67 2.45
C SER A 65 -8.50 0.65 3.21
N GLU A 66 -9.39 0.83 4.19
CA GLU A 66 -9.45 2.03 5.02
C GLU A 66 -8.20 2.12 5.91
N LEU A 67 -7.81 0.99 6.53
CA LEU A 67 -6.58 0.90 7.29
C LEU A 67 -5.35 1.33 6.46
N LEU A 68 -5.20 0.77 5.26
CA LEU A 68 -4.05 1.06 4.40
C LEU A 68 -4.05 2.51 3.90
N HIS A 69 -5.22 3.07 3.60
CA HIS A 69 -5.35 4.49 3.23
C HIS A 69 -4.88 5.40 4.38
N HIS A 70 -5.33 5.12 5.61
CA HIS A 70 -4.91 5.88 6.79
C HIS A 70 -3.43 5.74 7.12
N VAL A 71 -2.84 4.56 6.90
CA VAL A 71 -1.40 4.31 7.07
C VAL A 71 -0.58 5.08 6.04
N ALA A 72 -0.99 5.06 4.77
CA ALA A 72 -0.34 5.84 3.72
C ALA A 72 -0.36 7.34 4.02
N SER A 73 -1.50 7.85 4.50
CA SER A 73 -1.63 9.26 4.91
C SER A 73 -0.70 9.63 6.07
N ASP A 74 -0.53 8.78 7.08
CA ASP A 74 0.36 9.07 8.21
C ASP A 74 1.82 9.12 7.78
N ILE A 75 2.24 8.14 6.97
CA ILE A 75 3.61 8.08 6.47
C ILE A 75 3.89 9.29 5.58
N GLY A 76 2.95 9.68 4.72
CA GLY A 76 3.05 10.87 3.89
C GLY A 76 3.18 12.16 4.71
N ALA A 77 2.37 12.32 5.76
CA ALA A 77 2.44 13.49 6.64
C ALA A 77 3.79 13.61 7.37
N VAL A 78 4.41 12.49 7.75
CA VAL A 78 5.74 12.49 8.40
C VAL A 78 6.86 12.78 7.39
N GLN A 79 6.68 12.42 6.12
CA GLN A 79 7.64 12.75 5.06
C GLN A 79 7.53 14.20 4.58
N GLN A 80 6.39 14.85 4.80
CA GLN A 80 6.20 16.30 4.63
C GLN A 80 6.82 17.09 5.79
N THR A 81 8.06 16.79 6.17
CA THR A 81 8.92 17.83 6.72
C THR A 81 9.15 18.86 5.61
N PRO A 82 8.98 20.17 5.86
CA PRO A 82 9.19 21.19 4.84
C PRO A 82 10.68 21.26 4.55
N ASP A 83 11.16 20.40 3.66
CA ASP A 83 12.33 20.73 2.86
C ASP A 83 11.91 21.96 2.07
N THR A 84 12.28 23.12 2.61
CA THR A 84 12.25 24.40 1.94
C THR A 84 13.14 24.29 0.72
N VAL A 85 12.61 23.73 -0.36
CA VAL A 85 13.07 24.04 -1.70
C VAL A 85 12.37 25.36 -2.01
N PRO A 86 13.09 26.50 -2.06
CA PRO A 86 12.49 27.72 -2.57
C PRO A 86 12.04 27.38 -3.98
N ASP A 87 10.74 27.50 -4.21
CA ASP A 87 10.10 27.42 -5.51
C ASP A 87 10.50 28.66 -6.33
N THR A 88 11.79 28.79 -6.63
CA THR A 88 12.24 29.61 -7.75
C THR A 88 12.09 28.76 -8.99
N VAL A 89 10.86 28.62 -9.48
CA VAL A 89 10.62 28.34 -10.88
C VAL A 89 11.14 29.56 -11.64
N PRO A 90 12.28 29.52 -12.33
CA PRO A 90 12.57 30.57 -13.29
C PRO A 90 11.58 30.34 -14.41
N ASN A 91 10.72 31.32 -14.67
CA ASN A 91 9.90 31.39 -15.87
C ASN A 91 10.83 31.56 -17.09
N GLY A 92 11.54 30.49 -17.43
CA GLY A 92 12.34 30.37 -18.64
C GLY A 92 11.41 29.86 -19.73
N ARG A 93 11.03 30.75 -20.64
CA ARG A 93 10.45 30.39 -21.94
C ARG A 93 11.29 29.29 -22.58
N ALA A 94 10.85 28.04 -22.44
CA ALA A 94 11.42 26.95 -23.21
C ALA A 94 10.91 27.09 -24.65
N GLU A 95 11.82 27.53 -25.51
CA GLU A 95 11.75 27.40 -26.96
C GLU A 95 11.07 26.07 -27.34
N ARG A 96 9.92 26.17 -28.03
CA ARG A 96 9.19 25.04 -28.57
C ARG A 96 9.99 24.44 -29.72
N GLY A 97 10.94 23.57 -29.39
CA GLY A 97 11.54 22.63 -30.33
C GLY A 97 10.44 21.69 -30.84
N LYS A 98 10.08 21.85 -32.11
CA LYS A 98 9.17 20.97 -32.83
C LYS A 98 9.86 19.61 -32.99
N LEU A 99 9.49 18.62 -32.18
CA LEU A 99 9.88 17.23 -32.38
C LEU A 99 8.74 16.53 -33.11
N GLU A 100 9.06 15.99 -34.27
CA GLU A 100 8.12 15.29 -35.15
C GLU A 100 7.74 13.95 -34.49
N GLY A 101 6.51 13.85 -33.97
CA GLY A 101 5.91 12.58 -33.51
C GLY A 101 5.90 12.32 -32.00
N GLY A 102 5.30 13.20 -31.18
CA GLY A 102 4.88 12.84 -29.81
C GLY A 102 4.69 14.03 -28.88
N ARG A 103 3.56 14.08 -28.16
CA ARG A 103 3.31 15.08 -27.11
C ARG A 103 3.90 14.57 -25.80
N VAL A 104 4.82 15.32 -25.20
CA VAL A 104 5.29 15.05 -23.83
C VAL A 104 4.13 15.27 -22.88
N LEU A 105 3.65 14.20 -22.22
CA LEU A 105 2.72 14.32 -21.11
C LEU A 105 3.53 14.48 -19.83
N PRO A 106 3.21 15.48 -18.98
CA PRO A 106 3.83 15.62 -17.66
C PRO A 106 3.57 14.32 -16.87
N THR A 107 4.62 13.66 -16.40
CA THR A 107 4.56 12.42 -15.63
C THR A 107 4.15 12.65 -14.16
N THR A 108 3.52 13.77 -13.86
CA THR A 108 3.00 14.05 -12.51
C THR A 108 1.68 13.30 -12.36
N LEU A 109 1.74 12.14 -11.74
CA LEU A 109 0.58 11.44 -11.23
C LEU A 109 0.00 12.31 -10.11
N SER A 110 -1.08 13.00 -10.41
CA SER A 110 -1.89 13.76 -9.45
C SER A 110 -2.38 12.81 -8.34
N ASP A 111 -2.39 13.26 -7.09
CA ASP A 111 -2.90 12.51 -5.93
C ASP A 111 -4.44 12.38 -5.92
N ASP A 112 -5.12 12.83 -6.98
CA ASP A 112 -6.58 12.77 -7.14
C ASP A 112 -7.01 11.59 -8.04
N LEU A 113 -7.94 10.75 -7.56
CA LEU A 113 -8.46 9.58 -8.29
C LEU A 113 -9.23 9.97 -9.57
N SER A 114 -9.62 11.24 -9.70
CA SER A 114 -10.26 11.83 -10.88
C SER A 114 -9.41 11.73 -12.16
N ASP A 115 -8.08 11.68 -12.01
CA ASP A 115 -7.13 11.68 -13.13
C ASP A 115 -6.75 10.27 -13.63
N LEU A 116 -7.24 9.21 -12.97
CA LEU A 116 -7.07 7.84 -13.44
C LEU A 116 -8.01 7.54 -14.61
N ARG A 117 -7.74 8.13 -15.78
CA ARG A 117 -8.25 7.59 -17.04
C ARG A 117 -7.56 6.25 -17.27
N LEU A 118 -8.22 5.17 -16.83
CA LEU A 118 -7.91 3.81 -17.26
C LEU A 118 -7.68 3.82 -18.76
N GLN A 119 -6.43 3.65 -19.18
CA GLN A 119 -6.12 3.43 -20.58
C GLN A 119 -6.83 2.14 -20.98
N PRO A 120 -7.46 2.05 -22.17
CA PRO A 120 -8.00 0.79 -22.62
C PRO A 120 -6.84 -0.22 -22.67
N MET A 121 -6.94 -1.24 -21.82
CA MET A 121 -5.94 -2.29 -21.70
C MET A 121 -5.70 -2.91 -23.08
N LEU A 122 -4.48 -2.75 -23.60
CA LEU A 122 -3.95 -3.64 -24.63
C LEU A 122 -3.97 -5.05 -24.04
N SER A 123 -5.00 -5.83 -24.37
CA SER A 123 -5.02 -7.26 -24.10
C SER A 123 -3.96 -7.92 -24.95
N HIS A 124 -2.71 -7.94 -24.50
CA HIS A 124 -1.76 -8.94 -24.97
C HIS A 124 -2.27 -10.29 -24.45
N ARG A 125 -3.08 -10.95 -25.28
CA ARG A 125 -3.49 -12.33 -25.06
C ARG A 125 -2.24 -13.21 -25.12
N LEU A 126 -1.69 -13.56 -23.96
CA LEU A 126 -0.67 -14.61 -23.83
C LEU A 126 -1.32 -15.95 -24.23
N THR A 127 -1.17 -16.35 -25.49
CA THR A 127 -1.55 -17.69 -25.94
C THR A 127 -0.39 -18.66 -25.68
N SER A 128 -0.02 -18.86 -24.41
CA SER A 128 0.88 -19.96 -24.07
C SER A 128 0.04 -21.21 -23.85
N LYS A 129 0.21 -22.23 -24.71
CA LYS A 129 -0.41 -23.54 -24.49
C LYS A 129 0.25 -24.18 -23.28
N ILE A 130 -0.48 -24.26 -22.17
CA ILE A 130 -0.12 -25.12 -21.05
C ILE A 130 -0.42 -26.55 -21.48
N GLY A 131 0.61 -27.32 -21.83
CA GLY A 131 0.51 -28.76 -22.00
C GLY A 131 1.50 -29.38 -22.98
N GLU A 132 2.69 -29.74 -22.48
CA GLU A 132 3.20 -31.12 -22.57
C GLU A 132 4.31 -31.30 -21.51
N PRO A 133 4.27 -32.36 -20.68
CA PRO A 133 5.36 -32.64 -19.74
C PRO A 133 6.60 -33.11 -20.50
N PRO A 134 7.82 -32.84 -19.98
CA PRO A 134 9.04 -33.32 -20.62
C PRO A 134 9.05 -34.85 -20.65
N LYS A 135 9.29 -35.43 -21.84
CA LYS A 135 9.52 -36.87 -21.97
C LYS A 135 10.76 -37.25 -21.17
N ALA A 136 10.57 -38.15 -20.20
CA ALA A 136 11.64 -38.79 -19.47
C ALA A 136 12.60 -39.48 -20.46
N VAL A 137 13.90 -39.16 -20.35
CA VAL A 137 14.96 -39.95 -20.99
C VAL A 137 15.12 -41.22 -20.16
N VAL A 138 14.54 -42.32 -20.65
CA VAL A 138 14.85 -43.68 -20.20
C VAL A 138 15.97 -44.23 -21.09
N ALA A 139 16.90 -44.90 -20.42
CA ALA A 139 18.17 -45.44 -20.89
C ALA A 139 18.12 -46.32 -22.15
N ALA A 140 19.27 -46.38 -22.82
CA ALA A 140 19.80 -47.59 -23.43
C ALA A 140 21.20 -47.82 -22.85
#